data_AF-A0A7J8V5X9-F1
#
_entry.id   AF-A0A7J8V5X9-F1
#
_cell.length_a   1.000
_cell.length_b   1.000
_cell.length_c   1.000
_cell.angle_alpha   90.00
_cell.angle_beta   90.00
_cell.angle_gamma   90.00
#
_symmetry.space_group_name_H-M   'P 1'
#
loop_
_entity.id
_entity.type
_entity.pdbx_description
1 polymer ?
#
loop_
_entity_poly.entity_id
_entity_poly.type
_entity_poly.pdbx_seq_one_letter_code
_entity_poly.pdbx_strand_id
1 'polypeptide(L)'
;NIVITEKENLCLYGFPSEQWEVNLPAEEVPPELPEPALGINFARDGMQEKDWLSLVAVHSDSWLLSVAFYFGARFGFDKADRKRLFNMINDLPTVFEVVTGAAKKQTKEKSLVSNHSGSKSKSNSKVASFFLTTVSLYV
;
A
#
# COMPACT_ATOMS: atom_id res chain seq x y z
N ASN A 1 -13.66 16.09 -6.67
CA ASN A 1 -13.42 15.88 -8.11
C ASN A 1 -11.94 15.80 -8.34
N ILE A 2 -11.41 14.59 -8.55
CA ILE A 2 -10.05 14.42 -9.06
C ILE A 2 -10.12 14.80 -10.55
N VAL A 3 -9.43 15.85 -10.96
CA VAL A 3 -9.28 16.18 -12.38
C VAL A 3 -8.25 15.20 -12.93
N ILE A 4 -8.71 14.16 -13.63
CA ILE A 4 -7.82 13.24 -14.34
C ILE A 4 -7.54 13.87 -15.70
N THR A 5 -6.31 14.34 -15.94
CA THR A 5 -5.85 14.70 -17.27
C THR A 5 -5.79 13.43 -18.13
N GLU A 6 -6.73 13.28 -19.08
CA GLU A 6 -6.92 12.02 -19.82
C GLU A 6 -5.73 11.61 -20.71
N LYS A 7 -4.73 12.48 -20.90
CA LYS A 7 -3.60 12.24 -21.82
C LYS A 7 -2.26 11.95 -21.13
N GLU A 8 -2.15 12.22 -19.84
CA GLU A 8 -0.88 12.07 -19.14
C GLU A 8 -0.85 10.76 -18.35
N ASN A 9 0.33 10.16 -18.23
CA ASN A 9 0.48 8.94 -17.44
C ASN A 9 0.55 9.29 -15.96
N LEU A 10 -0.54 9.03 -15.23
CA LEU A 10 -0.64 9.36 -13.81
C LEU A 10 -0.20 8.19 -12.93
N CYS A 11 0.28 8.55 -11.74
CA CYS A 11 0.72 7.69 -10.67
C CYS A 11 -0.13 7.92 -9.42
N LEU A 12 -0.24 6.92 -8.53
CA LEU A 12 -0.82 7.08 -7.19
C LEU A 12 0.30 7.07 -6.14
N TYR A 13 0.45 8.18 -5.44
CA TYR A 13 1.40 8.37 -4.36
C TYR A 13 0.71 8.29 -3.01
N GLY A 14 1.35 7.63 -2.05
CA GLY A 14 0.98 7.63 -0.64
C GLY A 14 2.08 8.27 0.20
N PHE A 15 1.70 9.09 1.18
CA PHE A 15 2.62 9.84 2.02
C PHE A 15 2.58 9.36 3.48
N PRO A 16 3.69 9.52 4.22
CA PRO A 16 3.75 9.31 5.68
C PRO A 16 2.65 10.00 6.49
N SER A 17 2.15 11.13 5.99
CA SER A 17 1.09 11.94 6.60
C SER A 17 -0.32 11.35 6.43
N GLU A 18 -0.41 10.08 6.00
CA GLU A 18 -1.67 9.39 5.68
C GLU A 18 -2.47 10.07 4.55
N GLN A 19 -1.82 10.93 3.78
CA GLN A 19 -2.38 11.54 2.58
C GLN A 19 -1.98 10.74 1.35
N TRP A 20 -2.76 10.89 0.28
CA TRP A 20 -2.46 10.33 -1.02
C TRP A 20 -2.71 11.37 -2.10
N GLU A 21 -2.04 11.20 -3.23
CA GLU A 21 -2.13 12.11 -4.37
C GLU A 21 -2.06 11.33 -5.67
N VAL A 22 -2.84 11.77 -6.67
CA VAL A 22 -2.68 11.32 -8.05
C VAL A 22 -1.97 12.44 -8.79
N ASN A 23 -0.76 12.17 -9.27
CA ASN A 23 0.08 13.17 -9.93
C ASN A 23 0.95 12.52 -11.03
N LEU A 24 1.66 13.33 -11.79
CA LEU A 24 2.68 12.91 -12.74
C LEU A 24 3.85 12.21 -12.04
N PRO A 25 4.61 11.34 -12.74
CA PRO A 25 5.86 10.77 -12.22
C PRO A 25 6.86 11.86 -11.87
N ALA A 26 7.88 11.51 -11.08
CA ALA A 26 8.91 12.46 -10.69
C ALA A 26 9.68 12.95 -11.93
N GLU A 27 9.96 14.26 -12.00
CA GLU A 27 10.74 14.84 -13.09
C GLU A 27 12.25 14.58 -12.94
N GLU A 28 12.72 14.28 -11.73
CA GLU A 28 14.14 14.07 -11.42
C GLU A 28 14.68 12.74 -11.99
N VAL A 29 15.92 12.77 -12.50
CA VAL A 29 16.60 11.60 -13.10
C VAL A 29 18.00 11.42 -12.51
N PRO A 30 18.26 10.36 -11.72
CA PRO A 30 17.30 9.36 -11.25
C PRO A 30 16.40 9.90 -10.11
N PRO A 31 15.16 9.40 -9.99
CA PRO A 31 14.31 9.75 -8.86
C PRO A 31 14.91 9.22 -7.55
N GLU A 32 14.64 9.93 -6.44
CA GLU A 32 15.15 9.53 -5.13
C GLU A 32 14.48 8.24 -4.60
N LEU A 33 13.17 8.11 -4.78
CA LEU A 33 12.39 6.94 -4.33
C LEU A 33 12.02 6.04 -5.50
N PRO A 34 11.76 4.73 -5.26
CA PRO A 34 11.13 3.87 -6.25
C PRO A 34 9.85 4.52 -6.78
N GLU A 35 9.65 4.47 -8.09
CA GLU A 35 8.45 5.05 -8.71
C GLU A 35 7.25 4.09 -8.61
N PRO A 36 6.03 4.61 -8.35
CA PRO A 36 4.81 3.83 -8.40
C PRO A 36 4.44 3.45 -9.85
N ALA A 37 3.40 2.64 -10.01
CA ALA A 37 2.92 2.26 -11.33
C ALA A 37 2.43 3.47 -12.13
N LEU A 38 2.97 3.60 -13.33
CA LEU A 38 2.69 4.67 -14.26
C LEU A 38 1.47 4.36 -15.14
N GLY A 39 0.62 5.36 -15.37
CA GLY A 39 -0.50 5.26 -16.30
C GLY A 39 -1.73 4.54 -15.74
N ILE A 40 -1.96 4.59 -14.42
CA ILE A 40 -3.12 3.95 -13.79
C ILE A 40 -4.46 4.44 -14.36
N ASN A 41 -4.48 5.66 -14.90
CA ASN A 41 -5.66 6.28 -15.50
C ASN A 41 -6.05 5.67 -16.84
N PHE A 42 -5.13 5.05 -17.60
CA PHE A 42 -5.43 4.47 -18.91
C PHE A 42 -6.29 3.21 -18.83
N ALA A 43 -6.08 2.39 -17.80
CA ALA A 43 -6.84 1.15 -17.62
C ALA A 43 -8.26 1.40 -17.07
N ARG A 44 -8.53 2.58 -16.52
CA ARG A 44 -9.74 2.88 -15.75
C ARG A 44 -11.02 2.63 -16.54
N ASP A 45 -11.11 3.16 -17.76
CA ASP A 45 -12.33 3.12 -18.56
C ASP A 45 -12.43 1.83 -19.41
N GLY A 46 -11.37 1.01 -19.41
CA GLY A 46 -11.28 -0.26 -20.13
C GLY A 46 -11.64 -1.50 -19.29
N MET A 47 -11.99 -1.35 -18.01
CA MET A 47 -12.30 -2.47 -17.11
C MET A 47 -13.38 -2.11 -16.07
N GLN A 48 -13.93 -3.11 -15.38
CA GLN A 48 -14.86 -2.84 -14.27
C GLN A 48 -14.15 -2.07 -13.16
N GLU A 49 -14.81 -1.08 -12.57
CA GLU A 49 -14.24 -0.24 -11.51
C GLU A 49 -13.60 -1.06 -10.37
N LYS A 50 -14.25 -2.15 -9.94
CA LYS A 50 -13.71 -3.05 -8.90
C LYS A 50 -12.39 -3.72 -9.31
N ASP A 51 -12.24 -4.06 -10.59
CA ASP A 51 -11.06 -4.75 -11.14
C ASP A 51 -9.94 -3.73 -11.33
N TRP A 52 -10.28 -2.51 -11.74
CA TRP A 52 -9.36 -1.37 -11.78
C TRP A 52 -8.82 -1.02 -10.40
N LEU A 53 -9.69 -0.87 -9.40
CA LEU A 53 -9.29 -0.60 -8.02
C LEU A 53 -8.40 -1.73 -7.46
N SER A 54 -8.71 -2.97 -7.81
CA SER A 54 -7.90 -4.13 -7.43
C SER A 54 -6.51 -4.10 -8.08
N LEU A 55 -6.42 -3.73 -9.37
CA LEU A 55 -5.17 -3.56 -10.08
C LEU A 55 -4.31 -2.46 -9.44
N VAL A 56 -4.90 -1.28 -9.20
CA VAL A 56 -4.23 -0.16 -8.52
C VAL A 56 -3.72 -0.61 -7.15
N ALA A 57 -4.53 -1.34 -6.38
CA ALA A 57 -4.15 -1.83 -5.06
C ALA A 57 -2.92 -2.76 -5.09
N VAL A 58 -2.86 -3.73 -6.01
CA VAL A 58 -1.70 -4.64 -6.16
C VAL A 58 -0.42 -3.88 -6.51
N HIS A 59 -0.53 -2.89 -7.40
CA HIS A 59 0.60 -2.03 -7.73
C HIS A 59 1.05 -1.16 -6.56
N SER A 60 0.11 -0.61 -5.78
CA SER A 60 0.41 0.12 -4.55
C SER A 60 1.09 -0.76 -3.50
N ASP A 61 0.64 -2.00 -3.29
CA ASP A 61 1.27 -2.95 -2.36
C ASP A 61 2.75 -3.21 -2.74
N SER A 62 3.01 -3.42 -4.03
CA SER A 62 4.37 -3.64 -4.56
C SER A 62 5.25 -2.40 -4.39
N TRP A 63 4.69 -1.22 -4.65
CA TRP A 63 5.40 0.05 -4.50
C TRP A 63 5.78 0.33 -3.04
N LEU A 64 4.86 0.13 -2.09
CA LEU A 64 5.13 0.29 -0.66
C LEU A 64 6.23 -0.64 -0.16
N LEU A 65 6.23 -1.90 -0.61
CA LEU A 65 7.30 -2.84 -0.29
C LEU A 65 8.65 -2.36 -0.82
N SER A 66 8.67 -1.86 -2.07
CA SER A 66 9.88 -1.30 -2.69
C SER A 66 10.42 -0.10 -1.90
N VAL A 67 9.57 0.87 -1.54
CA VAL A 67 9.94 2.05 -0.76
C VAL A 67 10.47 1.66 0.62
N ALA A 68 9.81 0.74 1.33
CA ALA A 68 10.24 0.29 2.65
C ALA A 68 11.63 -0.35 2.61
N PHE A 69 11.90 -1.21 1.62
CA PHE A 69 13.21 -1.86 1.47
C PHE A 69 14.29 -0.94 0.89
N TYR A 70 13.92 0.07 0.10
CA TYR A 70 14.83 1.14 -0.31
C TYR A 70 15.38 1.87 0.91
N PHE A 71 14.51 2.30 1.83
CA PHE A 71 14.94 2.94 3.07
C PHE A 71 15.69 1.98 4.00
N GLY A 72 15.25 0.73 4.12
CA GLY A 72 15.99 -0.28 4.85
C GLY A 72 17.44 -0.41 4.35
N ALA A 73 17.67 -0.40 3.04
CA ALA A 73 19.02 -0.39 2.47
C ALA A 73 19.79 0.91 2.80
N ARG A 74 19.15 2.08 2.69
CA ARG A 74 19.76 3.38 3.01
C ARG A 74 20.18 3.50 4.48
N PHE A 75 19.45 2.89 5.40
CA PHE A 75 19.78 2.86 6.82
C PHE A 75 20.70 1.71 7.23
N GLY A 76 21.14 0.88 6.28
CA GLY A 76 22.08 -0.21 6.54
C GLY A 76 21.46 -1.43 7.21
N PHE A 77 20.17 -1.72 6.97
CA PHE A 77 19.49 -2.89 7.52
C PHE A 77 20.21 -4.18 7.13
N ASP A 78 20.56 -4.97 8.14
CA ASP A 78 21.15 -6.26 7.93
C ASP A 78 20.09 -7.33 7.59
N LYS A 79 20.50 -8.61 7.55
CA LYS A 79 19.57 -9.72 7.25
C LYS A 79 18.44 -9.84 8.28
N ALA A 80 18.74 -9.63 9.56
CA ALA A 80 17.76 -9.73 10.63
C ALA A 80 16.78 -8.55 10.60
N ASP A 81 17.27 -7.34 10.35
CA ASP A 81 16.44 -6.14 10.23
C ASP A 81 15.46 -6.25 9.07
N ARG A 82 15.94 -6.68 7.89
CA ARG A 82 15.08 -6.93 6.72
C ARG A 82 13.99 -7.97 7.01
N LYS A 83 14.33 -9.03 7.74
CA LYS A 83 13.35 -10.05 8.17
C LYS A 83 12.31 -9.47 9.13
N ARG A 84 12.74 -8.64 10.08
CA ARG A 84 11.84 -7.97 11.03
C ARG A 84 10.88 -7.02 10.31
N LEU A 85 11.39 -6.17 9.41
CA LEU A 85 10.60 -5.28 8.58
C LEU A 85 9.56 -6.05 7.76
N PHE A 86 9.98 -7.12 7.08
CA PHE A 86 9.08 -7.95 6.29
C PHE A 86 7.94 -8.53 7.14
N ASN A 87 8.25 -9.07 8.32
CA ASN A 87 7.23 -9.62 9.21
C ASN A 87 6.22 -8.55 9.65
N MET A 88 6.69 -7.36 10.02
CA MET A 88 5.82 -6.25 10.43
C MET A 88 4.88 -5.79 9.31
N ILE A 89 5.38 -5.73 8.07
CA ILE A 89 4.55 -5.41 6.90
C ILE A 89 3.48 -6.50 6.69
N ASN A 90 3.84 -7.78 6.82
CA ASN A 90 2.92 -8.91 6.61
C ASN A 90 1.94 -9.19 7.76
N ASP A 91 2.12 -8.58 8.92
CA ASP A 91 1.16 -8.67 10.03
C ASP A 91 -0.12 -7.86 9.76
N LEU A 92 -0.08 -7.00 8.75
CA LEU A 92 -1.18 -6.17 8.32
C LEU A 92 -1.77 -6.69 6.98
N PRO A 93 -3.07 -6.46 6.69
CA PRO A 93 -3.69 -6.92 5.44
C PRO A 93 -3.32 -6.05 4.25
N THR A 94 -2.99 -6.61 3.10
CA THR A 94 -2.60 -5.79 1.95
C THR A 94 -3.71 -4.83 1.49
N VAL A 95 -3.36 -3.76 0.77
CA VAL A 95 -4.35 -2.84 0.19
C VAL A 95 -5.31 -3.63 -0.70
N PHE A 96 -4.79 -4.59 -1.48
CA PHE A 96 -5.62 -5.49 -2.28
C PHE A 96 -6.61 -6.31 -1.43
N GLU A 97 -6.16 -6.88 -0.30
CA GLU A 97 -7.04 -7.63 0.60
C GLU A 97 -8.12 -6.76 1.24
N VAL A 98 -7.81 -5.50 1.51
CA VAL A 98 -8.78 -4.52 2.02
C VAL A 98 -9.80 -4.14 0.94
N VAL A 99 -9.34 -3.83 -0.28
CA VAL A 99 -10.19 -3.42 -1.42
C VAL A 99 -11.11 -4.55 -1.86
N THR A 100 -10.62 -5.79 -1.93
CA THR A 100 -11.41 -6.96 -2.31
C THR A 100 -12.26 -7.52 -1.15
N GLY A 101 -12.04 -7.03 0.07
CA GLY A 101 -12.71 -7.51 1.28
C GLY A 101 -12.22 -8.87 1.77
N ALA A 102 -11.14 -9.41 1.21
CA ALA A 102 -10.50 -10.66 1.66
C ALA A 102 -9.95 -10.56 3.09
N ALA A 103 -9.53 -9.37 3.54
CA ALA A 103 -9.02 -9.14 4.89
C ALA A 103 -10.00 -9.60 5.99
N LYS A 104 -11.31 -9.39 5.78
CA LYS A 104 -12.36 -9.80 6.73
C LYS A 104 -12.50 -11.32 6.84
N LYS A 105 -12.12 -12.07 5.81
CA LYS A 105 -12.15 -13.55 5.81
C LYS A 105 -10.99 -14.12 6.62
N GLN A 106 -9.79 -13.54 6.48
CA GLN A 106 -8.61 -13.99 7.21
C GLN A 106 -8.67 -13.73 8.71
N THR A 107 -9.23 -12.59 9.17
CA THR A 107 -9.43 -12.36 10.61
C THR A 107 -10.35 -13.43 11.21
N LYS A 108 -11.37 -13.86 10.45
CA LYS A 108 -12.30 -14.90 10.89
C LYS A 108 -11.61 -16.26 11.00
N GLU A 109 -10.75 -16.63 10.05
CA GLU A 109 -9.97 -17.88 10.10
C GLU A 109 -8.89 -17.86 11.20
N LYS A 110 -8.10 -16.78 11.34
CA LYS A 110 -7.12 -16.64 12.44
C LYS A 110 -7.80 -16.66 13.82
N SER A 111 -9.02 -16.11 13.94
CA SER A 111 -9.80 -16.13 15.19
C SER A 111 -10.35 -17.52 15.56
N LEU A 112 -10.51 -18.43 14.59
CA LEU A 112 -10.91 -19.82 14.87
C LEU A 112 -9.75 -20.66 15.43
N VAL A 113 -8.51 -20.22 15.21
CA VAL A 113 -7.29 -20.92 15.67
C VAL A 113 -6.78 -20.37 17.01
N SER A 114 -7.28 -19.21 17.46
CA SER A 114 -6.90 -18.57 18.72
C SER A 114 -8.11 -18.31 19.60
N ASN A 115 -8.40 -19.26 20.50
CA ASN A 115 -9.32 -19.03 21.61
C ASN A 115 -8.61 -18.18 22.68
N HIS A 116 -8.78 -16.86 22.64
CA HIS A 116 -8.91 -16.04 23.85
C HIS A 116 -9.56 -14.68 23.54
N SER A 117 -10.46 -14.30 24.44
CA SER A 117 -11.36 -13.14 24.46
C SER A 117 -10.77 -11.77 24.09
N GLY A 118 -11.57 -10.93 23.42
CA GLY A 118 -11.62 -9.49 23.75
C GLY A 118 -11.71 -8.47 22.60
N SER A 119 -12.90 -7.92 22.43
CA SER A 119 -13.26 -6.58 21.87
C SER A 119 -13.17 -6.31 20.36
N LYS A 120 -14.33 -5.91 19.82
CA LYS A 120 -14.53 -5.28 18.51
C LYS A 120 -13.85 -3.91 18.45
N SER A 121 -13.25 -3.58 17.31
CA SER A 121 -13.28 -2.20 16.79
C SER A 121 -13.24 -2.17 15.26
N LYS A 122 -14.08 -1.29 14.72
CA LYS A 122 -14.45 -1.10 13.32
C LYS A 122 -13.79 0.18 12.83
N SER A 123 -12.98 0.15 11.77
CA SER A 123 -12.81 1.23 10.79
C SER A 123 -11.81 0.84 9.70
N ASN A 124 -12.30 0.41 8.53
CA ASN A 124 -11.48 -0.07 7.42
C ASN A 124 -10.62 1.03 6.77
N SER A 125 -10.95 2.32 6.96
CA SER A 125 -10.14 3.43 6.46
C SER A 125 -8.86 3.69 7.27
N LYS A 126 -8.82 3.26 8.54
CA LYS A 126 -7.64 3.46 9.41
C LYS A 126 -6.55 2.43 9.19
N VAL A 127 -6.84 1.31 8.53
CA VAL A 127 -5.88 0.20 8.40
C VAL A 127 -4.86 0.50 7.30
N ALA A 128 -5.30 1.00 6.14
CA ALA A 128 -4.42 1.49 5.09
C ALA A 128 -3.59 2.70 5.54
N SER A 129 -4.18 3.57 6.37
CA SER A 129 -3.45 4.68 6.98
C SER A 129 -2.41 4.19 7.99
N PHE A 130 -2.70 3.13 8.74
CA PHE A 130 -1.72 2.45 9.61
C PHE A 130 -0.52 1.88 8.85
N PHE A 131 -0.68 1.37 7.62
CA PHE A 131 0.44 0.86 6.81
C PHE A 131 1.44 1.95 6.43
N LEU A 132 0.94 3.07 5.92
CA LEU A 132 1.78 4.21 5.52
C LEU A 132 2.49 4.81 6.75
N THR A 133 1.77 4.93 7.86
CA THR A 133 2.31 5.42 9.14
C THR A 133 3.31 4.43 9.75
N THR A 134 3.09 3.12 9.63
CA THR A 134 4.04 2.11 10.12
C THR A 134 5.30 2.14 9.29
N VAL A 135 5.23 2.16 7.95
CA VAL A 135 6.42 2.27 7.11
C VAL A 135 7.20 3.55 7.42
N SER A 136 6.53 4.64 7.78
CA SER A 136 7.17 5.94 8.08
C SER A 136 7.62 6.16 9.53
N LEU A 137 7.18 5.32 10.49
CA LEU A 137 7.65 5.38 11.88
C LEU A 137 8.93 4.57 12.10
N TYR A 138 9.24 3.66 11.18
CA TYR A 138 10.42 2.79 11.21
C TYR A 138 11.44 3.15 10.12
N VAL A 139 11.17 4.21 9.36
CA VAL A 139 12.06 4.90 8.41
C VAL A 139 12.26 6.32 8.91
#